data_AF-A0A167VU55-F1
#
_entry.id   AF-A0A167VU55-F1
#
_cell.length_a   1.000
_cell.length_b   1.000
_cell.length_c   1.000
_cell.angle_alpha   90.00
_cell.angle_beta   90.00
_cell.angle_gamma   90.00
#
_symmetry.space_group_name_H-M   'P 1'
#
loop_
_entity.id
_entity.type
_entity.pdbx_description
1 polymer ?
#
loop_
_entity_poly.entity_id
_entity_poly.type
_entity_poly.pdbx_seq_one_letter_code
_entity_poly.pdbx_strand_id
1 'polypeptide(L)'
;LPSESPTYETVHKITDKAHEYGRVTLFRAYSDAPELVNGESARCDLLTAGVSFVNCRQVESKSNAISVDMLVYAMDHPTPPTLVVISDDSLLIYACSILRMRKHRIVVVSPSNASHHMQGGASAFVDW
;
A
#
# COMPACT_ATOMS: atom_id res chain seq x y z
N LEU A 1 -18.80 2.86 -18.21
CA LEU A 1 -17.70 2.16 -18.94
C LEU A 1 -16.47 2.27 -18.06
N PRO A 2 -15.76 1.18 -17.71
CA PRO A 2 -14.48 1.32 -17.04
C PRO A 2 -13.58 2.17 -17.94
N SER A 3 -12.95 3.20 -17.38
CA SER A 3 -12.03 4.05 -18.14
C SER A 3 -10.89 3.17 -18.63
N GLU A 4 -10.57 3.22 -19.93
CA GLU A 4 -9.37 2.60 -20.51
C GLU A 4 -8.10 3.35 -20.05
N SER A 5 -8.08 3.89 -18.83
CA SER A 5 -6.90 4.56 -18.31
C SER A 5 -5.93 3.52 -17.76
N PRO A 6 -4.62 3.64 -18.06
CA PRO A 6 -3.60 2.73 -17.53
C PRO A 6 -3.63 2.60 -16.00
N THR A 7 -4.07 3.67 -15.32
CA THR A 7 -4.27 3.71 -13.87
C THR A 7 -5.38 2.74 -13.43
N TYR A 8 -6.53 2.73 -14.10
CA TYR A 8 -7.64 1.83 -13.78
C TYR A 8 -7.24 0.36 -13.94
N GLU A 9 -6.58 0.02 -15.05
CA GLU A 9 -6.10 -1.35 -15.30
C GLU A 9 -5.10 -1.81 -14.24
N THR A 10 -4.16 -0.94 -13.85
CA THR A 10 -3.16 -1.25 -12.82
C THR A 10 -3.84 -1.47 -11.46
N VAL A 11 -4.76 -0.60 -11.07
CA VAL A 11 -5.53 -0.75 -9.82
C VAL A 11 -6.32 -2.07 -9.83
N HIS A 12 -6.99 -2.40 -10.94
CA HIS A 12 -7.75 -3.65 -11.06
C HIS A 12 -6.86 -4.88 -10.87
N LYS A 13 -5.69 -4.93 -11.52
CA LYS A 13 -4.73 -6.02 -11.36
C LYS A 13 -4.24 -6.17 -9.92
N ILE A 14 -3.95 -5.04 -9.25
CA ILE A 14 -3.56 -5.03 -7.84
C ILE A 14 -4.68 -5.57 -6.97
N THR A 15 -5.91 -5.10 -7.18
CA THR A 15 -7.09 -5.51 -6.41
C THR A 15 -7.41 -6.98 -6.61
N ASP A 16 -7.38 -7.49 -7.84
CA ASP A 16 -7.56 -8.91 -8.14
C ASP A 16 -6.55 -9.78 -7.40
N LYS A 17 -5.27 -9.36 -7.39
CA LYS A 17 -4.24 -10.09 -6.67
C LYS A 17 -4.42 -10.01 -5.15
N ALA A 18 -4.78 -8.84 -4.64
CA ALA A 18 -5.04 -8.62 -3.21
C ALA A 18 -6.21 -9.47 -2.69
N HIS A 19 -7.19 -9.79 -3.54
CA HIS A 19 -8.31 -10.66 -3.18
C HIS A 19 -7.91 -12.09 -2.80
N GLU A 20 -6.72 -12.56 -3.20
CA GLU A 20 -6.15 -13.84 -2.72
C GLU A 20 -5.87 -13.81 -1.20
N TYR A 21 -5.79 -12.63 -0.59
CA TYR A 21 -5.55 -12.44 0.84
C TYR A 21 -6.79 -12.02 1.64
N GLY A 22 -7.95 -11.94 0.99
CA GLY A 22 -9.23 -11.54 1.57
C GLY A 22 -9.84 -10.32 0.90
N ARG A 23 -11.02 -9.89 1.38
CA ARG A 23 -11.72 -8.73 0.83
C ARG A 23 -10.93 -7.43 1.08
N VAL A 24 -10.75 -6.62 0.03
CA VAL A 24 -10.17 -5.28 0.15
C VAL A 24 -11.17 -4.34 0.82
N THR A 25 -10.83 -3.82 2.00
CA THR A 25 -11.65 -2.86 2.77
C THR A 25 -11.10 -1.43 2.71
N LEU A 26 -9.80 -1.28 2.44
CA LEU A 26 -9.13 0.01 2.30
C LEU A 26 -8.01 -0.11 1.25
N PHE A 27 -7.96 0.84 0.32
CA PHE A 27 -6.88 0.99 -0.65
C PHE A 27 -6.43 2.45 -0.70
N ARG A 28 -5.16 2.70 -0.34
CA ARG A 28 -4.52 4.02 -0.35
C ARG A 28 -3.30 4.04 -1.27
N ALA A 29 -3.18 5.10 -2.07
CA ALA A 29 -1.99 5.44 -2.82
C ALA A 29 -1.31 6.67 -2.22
N TYR A 30 0.01 6.62 -2.04
CA TYR A 30 0.79 7.66 -1.37
C TYR A 30 1.76 8.27 -2.38
N SER A 31 1.73 9.58 -2.55
CA SER A 31 2.69 10.27 -3.43
C SER A 31 2.92 11.71 -3.00
N ASP A 32 4.13 12.17 -3.23
CA ASP A 32 4.60 13.54 -3.18
C ASP A 32 4.83 14.13 -4.60
N ALA A 33 4.71 13.29 -5.65
CA ALA A 33 4.97 13.66 -7.02
C ALA A 33 4.02 14.76 -7.50
N PRO A 34 4.53 15.87 -8.05
CA PRO A 34 3.71 17.04 -8.34
C PRO A 34 2.62 16.78 -9.39
N GLU A 35 2.84 15.87 -10.31
CA GLU A 35 1.87 15.45 -11.33
C GLU A 35 0.67 14.72 -10.72
N LEU A 36 0.88 13.85 -9.74
CA LEU A 36 -0.22 13.19 -9.00
C LEU A 36 -0.82 14.10 -7.93
N VAL A 37 -0.03 15.06 -7.42
CA VAL A 37 -0.48 15.98 -6.37
C VAL A 37 -1.24 17.19 -6.93
N ASN A 38 -0.99 17.57 -8.18
CA ASN A 38 -1.68 18.70 -8.81
C ASN A 38 -2.53 18.27 -10.02
N GLY A 39 -2.34 17.06 -10.56
CA GLY A 39 -3.13 16.53 -11.66
C GLY A 39 -4.48 16.02 -11.19
N GLU A 40 -5.55 16.73 -11.57
CA GLU A 40 -6.92 16.34 -11.24
C GLU A 40 -7.30 15.00 -11.90
N SER A 41 -6.89 14.77 -13.16
CA SER A 41 -7.25 13.56 -13.90
C SER A 41 -6.75 12.27 -13.23
N ALA A 42 -5.48 12.21 -12.81
CA ALA A 42 -4.93 11.00 -12.19
C ALA A 42 -5.57 10.70 -10.83
N ARG A 43 -5.94 11.74 -10.07
CA ARG A 43 -6.66 11.60 -8.80
C ARG A 43 -8.10 11.14 -9.02
N CYS A 44 -8.79 11.72 -10.00
CA CYS A 44 -10.13 11.29 -10.38
C CYS A 44 -10.14 9.82 -10.81
N ASP A 45 -9.14 9.37 -11.57
CA ASP A 45 -9.01 7.97 -11.97
C ASP A 45 -8.81 7.05 -10.77
N LEU A 46 -7.90 7.39 -9.85
CA LEU A 46 -7.71 6.63 -8.61
C LEU A 46 -8.99 6.57 -7.77
N LEU A 47 -9.66 7.69 -7.57
CA LEU A 47 -10.91 7.76 -6.81
C LEU A 47 -12.02 6.94 -7.47
N THR A 48 -12.15 7.00 -8.78
CA THR A 48 -13.14 6.22 -9.55
C THR A 48 -12.83 4.72 -9.47
N ALA A 49 -11.57 4.35 -9.34
CA ALA A 49 -11.13 2.97 -9.11
C ALA A 49 -11.21 2.53 -7.63
N GLY A 50 -11.73 3.38 -6.74
CA GLY A 50 -11.87 3.06 -5.30
C GLY A 50 -10.60 3.24 -4.47
N VAL A 51 -9.58 3.91 -5.01
CA VAL A 51 -8.32 4.19 -4.33
C VAL A 51 -8.33 5.62 -3.78
N SER A 52 -8.10 5.75 -2.48
CA SER A 52 -7.91 7.06 -1.86
C SER A 52 -6.47 7.53 -2.00
N PHE A 53 -6.28 8.82 -2.28
CA PHE A 53 -4.97 9.42 -2.46
C PHE A 53 -4.52 10.15 -1.19
N VAL A 54 -3.30 9.87 -0.73
CA VAL A 54 -2.65 10.57 0.39
C VAL A 54 -1.50 11.42 -0.16
N ASN A 55 -1.64 12.74 0.02
CA ASN A 55 -0.61 13.70 -0.36
C ASN A 55 0.51 13.74 0.69
N CYS A 56 1.71 13.32 0.30
CA CYS A 56 2.85 13.26 1.22
C CYS A 56 3.75 14.51 1.17
N ARG A 57 3.41 15.57 0.43
CA ARG A 57 4.24 16.80 0.35
C ARG A 57 4.56 17.43 1.70
N GLN A 58 3.65 17.30 2.66
CA GLN A 58 3.77 17.90 4.00
C GLN A 58 4.26 16.89 5.06
N VAL A 59 4.47 15.63 4.69
CA VAL A 59 4.97 14.59 5.60
C VAL A 59 6.47 14.44 5.38
N GLU A 60 7.23 14.29 6.46
CA GLU A 60 8.69 14.13 6.38
C GLU A 60 9.14 12.97 5.49
N SER A 61 8.32 11.91 5.39
CA SER A 61 8.55 10.76 4.51
C SER A 61 7.25 10.03 4.15
N LYS A 62 7.14 9.54 2.91
CA LYS A 62 6.07 8.62 2.48
C LYS A 62 5.99 7.39 3.38
N SER A 63 7.15 6.85 3.77
CA SER A 63 7.22 5.69 4.65
C SER A 63 6.70 5.96 6.05
N ASN A 64 6.83 7.19 6.55
CA ASN A 64 6.22 7.59 7.83
C ASN A 64 4.69 7.63 7.71
N ALA A 65 4.15 8.25 6.64
CA ALA A 65 2.71 8.29 6.39
C ALA A 65 2.12 6.88 6.31
N ILE A 66 2.73 6.01 5.50
CA ILE A 66 2.31 4.61 5.33
C ILE A 66 2.38 3.86 6.67
N SER A 67 3.48 3.99 7.42
CA SER A 67 3.66 3.30 8.69
C SER A 67 2.63 3.71 9.74
N VAL A 68 2.34 5.02 9.85
CA VAL A 68 1.32 5.54 10.77
C VAL A 68 -0.06 5.02 10.37
N ASP A 69 -0.42 5.09 9.09
CA ASP A 69 -1.71 4.60 8.60
C ASP A 69 -1.88 3.10 8.84
N MET A 70 -0.83 2.29 8.62
CA MET A 70 -0.86 0.85 8.93
C MET A 70 -1.07 0.58 10.43
N LEU A 71 -0.41 1.35 11.30
CA LEU A 71 -0.54 1.21 12.75
C LEU A 71 -1.94 1.61 13.23
N VAL A 72 -2.46 2.75 12.76
CA VAL A 72 -3.82 3.22 13.09
C VAL A 72 -4.85 2.22 12.61
N TYR A 73 -4.74 1.75 11.36
CA TYR A 73 -5.64 0.72 10.84
C TYR A 73 -5.60 -0.56 11.69
N ALA A 74 -4.41 -1.01 12.09
CA ALA A 74 -4.27 -2.18 12.95
C ALA A 74 -4.88 -1.97 14.35
N MET A 75 -4.81 -0.75 14.90
CA MET A 75 -5.40 -0.41 16.20
C MET A 75 -6.93 -0.41 16.17
N ASP A 76 -7.53 0.07 15.09
CA ASP A 76 -8.98 0.21 14.95
C ASP A 76 -9.69 -1.12 14.60
N HIS A 77 -8.93 -2.17 14.26
CA HIS A 77 -9.48 -3.46 13.84
C HIS A 77 -9.17 -4.59 14.84
N PRO A 78 -10.15 -5.04 15.64
CA PRO A 78 -9.92 -6.01 16.73
C PRO A 78 -9.56 -7.42 16.25
N THR A 79 -9.90 -7.79 15.01
CA THR A 79 -9.41 -9.01 14.37
C THR A 79 -8.20 -8.64 13.52
N PRO A 80 -7.03 -9.29 13.69
CA PRO A 80 -5.81 -8.91 12.97
C PRO A 80 -6.02 -8.86 11.46
N PRO A 81 -5.95 -7.67 10.82
CA PRO A 81 -6.09 -7.57 9.37
C PRO A 81 -4.88 -8.15 8.63
N THR A 82 -5.11 -8.50 7.36
CA THR A 82 -4.01 -8.63 6.39
C THR A 82 -3.70 -7.26 5.81
N LEU A 83 -2.44 -6.84 5.90
CA LEU A 83 -1.94 -5.60 5.31
C LEU A 83 -1.07 -5.96 4.10
N VAL A 84 -1.47 -5.48 2.93
CA VAL A 84 -0.70 -5.60 1.68
C VAL A 84 0.02 -4.28 1.46
N VAL A 85 1.35 -4.32 1.41
CA VAL A 85 2.22 -3.15 1.24
C VAL A 85 2.95 -3.29 -0.09
N ILE A 86 2.72 -2.34 -1.00
CA ILE A 86 3.38 -2.29 -2.31
C ILE A 86 4.43 -1.18 -2.25
N SER A 87 5.70 -1.55 -2.08
CA SER A 87 6.81 -0.59 -1.91
C SER A 87 8.16 -1.30 -2.00
N ASP A 88 9.18 -0.58 -2.47
CA ASP A 88 10.60 -0.94 -2.40
C ASP A 88 11.36 -0.21 -1.28
N ASP A 89 10.67 0.65 -0.51
CA ASP A 89 11.29 1.45 0.56
C ASP A 89 11.53 0.62 1.84
N SER A 90 12.82 0.35 2.10
CA SER A 90 13.30 -0.36 3.29
C SER A 90 12.96 0.32 4.63
N LEU A 91 12.58 1.61 4.64
CA LEU A 91 12.16 2.30 5.86
C LEU A 91 10.87 1.70 6.45
N LEU A 92 10.09 0.95 5.67
CA LEU A 92 8.87 0.27 6.12
C LEU A 92 9.12 -1.03 6.91
N ILE A 93 10.35 -1.55 6.91
CA ILE A 93 10.70 -2.85 7.53
C ILE A 93 10.32 -2.87 9.01
N TYR A 94 10.58 -1.78 9.73
CA TYR A 94 10.32 -1.72 11.17
C TYR A 94 8.83 -1.81 11.48
N ALA A 95 8.00 -1.02 10.80
CA ALA A 95 6.54 -1.08 10.94
C ALA A 95 5.99 -2.48 10.61
N CYS A 96 6.45 -3.07 9.49
CA CYS A 96 6.10 -4.43 9.10
C CYS A 96 6.46 -5.45 10.19
N SER A 97 7.68 -5.36 10.74
CA SER A 97 8.18 -6.27 11.77
C SER A 97 7.35 -6.19 13.06
N ILE A 98 7.01 -4.98 13.51
CA ILE A 98 6.19 -4.76 14.72
C ILE A 98 4.78 -5.29 14.53
N LEU A 99 4.14 -5.00 13.40
CA LEU A 99 2.79 -5.49 13.11
C LEU A 99 2.76 -7.01 12.95
N ARG A 100 3.75 -7.60 12.29
CA ARG A 100 3.89 -9.06 12.19
C ARG A 100 4.09 -9.72 13.56
N MET A 101 4.93 -9.14 14.42
CA MET A 101 5.11 -9.60 15.80
C MET A 101 3.78 -9.59 16.57
N ARG A 102 2.95 -8.57 16.34
CA ARG A 102 1.57 -8.46 16.88
C ARG A 102 0.53 -9.33 16.16
N LYS A 103 0.98 -10.29 15.34
CA LYS A 103 0.16 -11.27 14.62
C LYS A 103 -0.69 -10.71 13.47
N HIS A 104 -0.44 -9.49 13.02
CA HIS A 104 -0.98 -9.02 11.74
C HIS A 104 -0.27 -9.74 10.59
N ARG A 105 -1.02 -10.14 9.56
CA ARG A 105 -0.43 -10.75 8.37
C ARG A 105 0.07 -9.64 7.45
N ILE A 106 1.37 -9.62 7.18
CA ILE A 106 1.99 -8.60 6.32
C ILE A 106 2.39 -9.23 5.00
N VAL A 107 1.83 -8.76 3.89
CA VAL A 107 2.24 -9.15 2.54
C VAL A 107 2.99 -7.97 1.93
N VAL A 108 4.25 -8.16 1.56
CA VAL A 108 5.03 -7.14 0.86
C VAL A 108 5.09 -7.50 -0.61
N VAL A 109 4.71 -6.57 -1.46
CA VAL A 109 4.83 -6.64 -2.91
C VAL A 109 5.92 -5.67 -3.32
N SER A 110 7.01 -6.17 -3.89
CA SER A 110 8.19 -5.37 -4.21
C SER A 110 9.00 -6.06 -5.30
N PRO A 111 9.75 -5.32 -6.15
CA PRO A 111 10.61 -5.93 -7.13
C PRO A 111 11.64 -6.87 -6.49
N SER A 112 11.99 -7.96 -7.18
CA SER A 112 12.96 -8.99 -6.75
C SER A 112 14.31 -8.48 -6.21
N ASN A 113 14.73 -7.27 -6.58
CA ASN A 113 15.97 -6.65 -6.10
C ASN A 113 15.82 -5.88 -4.77
N ALA A 114 14.61 -5.87 -4.18
CA ALA A 114 14.37 -5.27 -2.88
C ALA A 114 15.23 -5.93 -1.80
N SER A 115 15.69 -5.13 -0.82
CA SER A 115 16.66 -5.59 0.18
C SER A 115 16.22 -6.89 0.88
N HIS A 116 17.15 -7.83 1.09
CA HIS A 116 16.89 -9.09 1.83
C HIS A 116 16.21 -8.86 3.20
N HIS A 117 16.42 -7.69 3.80
CA HIS A 117 15.81 -7.30 5.06
C HIS A 117 14.29 -7.09 4.97
N MET A 118 13.75 -6.68 3.81
CA MET A 118 12.30 -6.56 3.59
C MET A 118 11.59 -7.92 3.65
N GLN A 119 12.20 -8.98 3.08
CA GLN A 119 11.67 -10.33 3.17
C GLN A 119 11.60 -10.81 4.62
N GLY A 120 12.61 -10.47 5.42
CA GLY A 120 12.70 -10.83 6.83
C GLY A 120 11.61 -10.21 7.72
N GLY A 121 10.99 -9.08 7.31
CA GLY A 121 9.92 -8.39 8.05
C GLY A 121 8.49 -8.78 7.63
N ALA A 122 8.33 -9.45 6.50
CA ALA A 122 7.03 -9.82 5.94
C ALA A 122 6.54 -11.20 6.39
N SER A 123 5.24 -11.45 6.31
CA SER A 123 4.66 -12.81 6.40
C SER A 123 4.69 -13.53 5.06
N ALA A 124 4.61 -12.78 3.96
CA ALA A 124 4.77 -13.25 2.59
C ALA A 124 5.40 -12.14 1.73
N PHE A 125 6.19 -12.53 0.74
CA PHE A 125 6.79 -11.62 -0.24
C PHE A 125 6.33 -12.02 -1.64
N VAL A 126 5.90 -11.04 -2.43
CA VAL A 126 5.46 -11.22 -3.82
C VAL A 126 6.34 -10.35 -4.71
N ASP A 127 6.98 -10.98 -5.68
CA ASP A 127 7.66 -10.27 -6.75
C ASP A 127 6.61 -9.79 -7.77
N TRP A 128 6.71 -8.53 -8.18
CA TRP A 128 5.76 -7.86 -9.06
C TRP A 128 6.47 -6.92 -10.03
#